data_AF-A0AAV5P360-F1
#
_entry.id   AF-A0AAV5P360-F1
#
_cell.length_a   1.000
_cell.length_b   1.000
_cell.length_c   1.000
_cell.angle_alpha   90.00
_cell.angle_beta   90.00
_cell.angle_gamma   90.00
#
_symmetry.space_group_name_H-M   'P 1'
#
loop_
_entity.id
_entity.type
_entity.pdbx_description
1 polymer ?
#
loop_
_entity_poly.entity_id
_entity_poly.type
_entity_poly.pdbx_seq_one_letter_code
_entity_poly.pdbx_strand_id
1 'polypeptide(L)'
;MTSSPGLAVAAVARRLGVAPATLRTWDRRYGLGPSQHRAGSHRRYTDDDVARLVVMRRLTLDGVAPADAARAALAADEEELAANRGAISFDDRGADGAGDLDADEPEADDEAPEPPPSRPFLRAVPGGEPARAAGPRPVGVREGPRPTRVSDVVDAAIAYDQRACDRLLRIPTGGDPAAWWSDLVEPALERLAERTVLAGPGEVPEVVLANATLVALREYTQASEDAIVAAGGPPRNHPSRMRRIVLVFAAPDEPLPLAAHALAASLASHGAMARIVTGPANVHRTLEIVTMVRPSAVAMVTTQARPDLGIVHAAHDANPSLPFFVGLPSDQAAEELPLAATVHRVRSFTGLLHELLAVVR
;
A
#
# COMPACT_ATOMS: atom_id res chain seq x y z
N MET A 1 -9.86 -25.51 -38.23
CA MET A 1 -9.45 -24.71 -37.06
C MET A 1 -10.65 -23.91 -36.63
N THR A 2 -11.32 -24.33 -35.57
CA THR A 2 -12.56 -23.73 -35.07
C THR A 2 -12.22 -22.45 -34.30
N SER A 3 -12.36 -21.28 -34.93
CA SER A 3 -12.27 -19.99 -34.23
C SER A 3 -13.44 -19.89 -33.25
N SER A 4 -13.14 -20.02 -31.95
CA SER A 4 -14.12 -19.78 -30.90
C SER A 4 -14.56 -18.31 -30.92
N PRO A 5 -15.86 -17.99 -30.82
CA PRO A 5 -16.33 -16.61 -30.83
C PRO A 5 -15.72 -15.84 -29.66
N GLY A 6 -15.02 -14.73 -29.95
CA GLY A 6 -14.30 -13.97 -28.94
C GLY A 6 -15.19 -13.50 -27.79
N LEU A 7 -14.68 -13.66 -26.57
CA LEU A 7 -15.37 -13.45 -25.30
C LEU A 7 -15.49 -11.96 -24.96
N ALA A 8 -16.65 -11.55 -24.46
CA ALA A 8 -16.86 -10.19 -23.97
C ALA A 8 -16.05 -9.92 -22.71
N VAL A 9 -15.61 -8.67 -22.52
CA VAL A 9 -14.80 -8.24 -21.36
C VAL A 9 -15.40 -8.64 -20.01
N ALA A 10 -16.73 -8.57 -19.85
CA ALA A 10 -17.40 -8.96 -18.61
C ALA A 10 -17.32 -10.47 -18.35
N ALA A 11 -17.38 -11.30 -19.40
CA ALA A 11 -17.22 -12.74 -19.27
C ALA A 11 -15.78 -13.12 -18.89
N VAL A 12 -14.79 -12.48 -19.52
CA VAL A 12 -13.37 -12.67 -19.23
C VAL A 12 -13.03 -12.23 -17.80
N ALA A 13 -13.55 -11.07 -17.38
CA ALA A 13 -13.38 -10.53 -16.03
C ALA A 13 -13.89 -11.51 -14.96
N ARG A 14 -15.11 -12.04 -15.14
CA ARG A 14 -15.67 -13.05 -14.22
C ARG A 14 -14.84 -14.33 -14.18
N ARG A 15 -14.42 -14.85 -15.33
CA ARG A 15 -13.58 -16.07 -15.41
C ARG A 15 -12.22 -15.89 -14.71
N LEU A 16 -11.64 -14.71 -14.83
CA LEU A 16 -10.37 -14.36 -14.19
C LEU A 16 -10.53 -13.86 -12.76
N GLY A 17 -11.75 -13.72 -12.21
CA GLY A 17 -11.96 -13.17 -10.87
C GLY A 17 -11.38 -11.77 -10.68
N VAL A 18 -11.38 -10.94 -11.73
CA VAL A 18 -10.90 -9.54 -11.70
C VAL A 18 -11.99 -8.60 -12.17
N ALA A 19 -11.95 -7.33 -11.76
CA ALA A 19 -12.92 -6.33 -12.23
C ALA A 19 -12.70 -6.00 -13.72
N PRO A 20 -13.76 -5.71 -14.53
CA PRO A 20 -13.61 -5.30 -15.92
C PRO A 20 -12.69 -4.09 -16.12
N ALA A 21 -12.67 -3.16 -15.15
CA ALA A 21 -11.76 -2.02 -15.14
C ALA A 21 -10.28 -2.41 -15.06
N THR A 22 -9.96 -3.55 -14.43
CA THR A 22 -8.59 -4.09 -14.35
C THR A 22 -8.11 -4.55 -15.72
N LEU A 23 -8.95 -5.26 -16.47
CA LEU A 23 -8.63 -5.67 -17.85
C LEU A 23 -8.41 -4.46 -18.77
N ARG A 24 -9.24 -3.42 -18.65
CA ARG A 24 -9.05 -2.15 -19.39
C ARG A 24 -7.74 -1.45 -19.02
N THR A 25 -7.34 -1.54 -17.75
CA THR A 25 -6.07 -0.97 -17.27
C THR A 25 -4.88 -1.76 -17.83
N TRP A 26 -4.95 -3.09 -17.86
CA TRP A 26 -3.89 -3.93 -18.42
C TRP A 26 -3.74 -3.77 -19.93
N ASP A 27 -4.84 -3.63 -20.66
CA ASP A 27 -4.84 -3.26 -22.07
C ASP A 27 -4.14 -1.91 -22.28
N ARG A 28 -4.64 -0.84 -21.65
CA ARG A 28 -4.10 0.52 -21.85
C ARG A 28 -2.65 0.68 -21.40
N ARG A 29 -2.26 0.04 -20.29
CA ARG A 29 -0.95 0.26 -19.65
C ARG A 29 0.12 -0.72 -20.11
N TYR A 30 -0.27 -1.94 -20.45
CA TYR A 30 0.68 -3.02 -20.75
C TYR A 30 0.43 -3.69 -22.11
N GLY A 31 -0.58 -3.28 -22.88
CA GLY A 31 -0.88 -3.86 -24.18
C GLY A 31 -1.50 -5.26 -24.12
N LEU A 32 -2.00 -5.69 -22.96
CA LEU A 32 -2.71 -6.97 -22.77
C LEU A 32 -4.20 -6.84 -23.14
N GLY A 33 -4.45 -6.34 -24.34
CA GLY A 33 -5.78 -6.13 -24.91
C GLY A 33 -6.21 -7.25 -25.86
N PRO A 34 -7.45 -7.21 -26.35
CA PRO A 34 -7.93 -8.14 -27.36
C PRO A 34 -7.17 -7.96 -28.68
N SER A 35 -6.58 -9.04 -29.20
CA SER A 35 -5.74 -9.02 -30.41
C SER A 35 -6.48 -8.61 -31.70
N GLN A 36 -7.81 -8.73 -31.73
CA GLN A 36 -8.63 -8.45 -32.92
C GLN A 36 -9.48 -7.16 -32.80
N HIS A 37 -9.08 -6.21 -31.96
CA HIS A 37 -9.85 -4.97 -31.81
C HIS A 37 -9.82 -4.11 -33.08
N ARG A 38 -11.01 -3.81 -33.62
CA ARG A 38 -11.23 -2.70 -34.57
C ARG A 38 -11.93 -1.56 -33.84
N ALA A 39 -11.50 -0.33 -34.10
CA ALA A 39 -12.17 0.88 -33.60
C ALA A 39 -13.67 0.83 -33.93
N GLY A 40 -14.52 1.14 -32.95
CA GLY A 40 -15.99 1.07 -33.07
C GLY A 40 -16.63 -0.31 -32.84
N SER A 41 -15.88 -1.33 -32.41
CA SER A 41 -16.43 -2.67 -32.10
C SER A 41 -16.25 -3.07 -30.63
N HIS A 42 -17.24 -3.80 -30.11
CA HIS A 42 -17.22 -4.39 -28.77
C HIS A 42 -15.94 -5.22 -28.55
N ARG A 43 -15.28 -5.03 -27.41
CA ARG A 43 -14.04 -5.72 -27.03
C ARG A 43 -14.26 -7.23 -26.91
N ARG A 44 -13.67 -8.00 -27.83
CA ARG A 44 -13.75 -9.47 -27.89
C ARG A 44 -12.37 -10.10 -27.74
N TYR A 45 -12.18 -10.87 -26.68
CA TYR A 45 -10.94 -11.57 -26.38
C TYR A 45 -10.94 -12.95 -27.03
N THR A 46 -9.87 -13.26 -27.74
CA THR A 46 -9.62 -14.62 -28.24
C THR A 46 -9.16 -15.53 -27.11
N ASP A 47 -9.15 -16.84 -27.34
CA ASP A 47 -8.67 -17.80 -26.34
C ASP A 47 -7.19 -17.57 -25.98
N ASP A 48 -6.39 -17.08 -26.94
CA ASP A 48 -4.98 -16.75 -26.72
C ASP A 48 -4.81 -15.49 -25.87
N ASP A 49 -5.67 -14.48 -26.08
CA ASP A 49 -5.72 -13.30 -25.21
C ASP A 49 -6.07 -13.70 -23.78
N VAL A 50 -7.03 -14.62 -23.61
CA VAL A 50 -7.41 -15.13 -22.28
C VAL A 50 -6.27 -15.91 -21.65
N ALA A 51 -5.56 -16.76 -22.40
CA ALA A 51 -4.42 -17.51 -21.89
C ALA A 51 -3.30 -16.57 -21.39
N ARG A 52 -2.99 -15.50 -22.14
CA ARG A 52 -2.04 -14.47 -21.70
C ARG A 52 -2.50 -13.76 -20.43
N LEU A 53 -3.80 -13.47 -20.32
CA LEU A 53 -4.38 -12.87 -19.12
C LEU A 53 -4.35 -13.83 -17.90
N VAL A 54 -4.45 -15.14 -18.11
CA VAL A 54 -4.27 -16.15 -17.05
C VAL A 54 -2.83 -16.16 -16.56
N VAL A 55 -1.85 -16.13 -17.46
CA VAL A 55 -0.42 -16.03 -17.11
C VAL A 55 -0.13 -14.74 -16.33
N MET A 56 -0.61 -13.60 -16.84
CA MET A 56 -0.51 -12.30 -16.17
C MET A 56 -1.08 -12.35 -14.75
N ARG A 57 -2.28 -12.91 -14.59
CA ARG A 57 -2.94 -13.04 -13.28
C ARG A 57 -2.12 -13.94 -12.36
N ARG A 58 -1.69 -15.11 -12.82
CA ARG A 58 -0.91 -16.06 -12.02
C ARG A 58 0.38 -15.42 -11.51
N LEU A 59 1.17 -14.81 -12.39
CA LEU A 59 2.43 -14.16 -12.00
C LEU A 59 2.19 -13.00 -11.03
N THR A 60 1.11 -12.24 -11.22
CA THR A 60 0.73 -11.18 -10.29
C THR A 60 0.35 -11.75 -8.91
N LEU A 61 -0.32 -12.91 -8.86
CA LEU A 61 -0.64 -13.61 -7.60
C LEU A 61 0.59 -14.22 -6.93
N ASP A 62 1.56 -14.68 -7.72
CA ASP A 62 2.86 -15.18 -7.24
C ASP A 62 3.80 -14.04 -6.76
N GLY A 63 3.32 -12.79 -6.76
CA GLY A 63 4.02 -11.62 -6.23
C GLY A 63 4.98 -10.95 -7.22
N VAL A 64 4.92 -11.30 -8.50
CA VAL A 64 5.68 -10.62 -9.56
C VAL A 64 5.08 -9.23 -9.81
N ALA A 65 5.93 -8.22 -9.97
CA ALA A 65 5.48 -6.86 -10.25
C ALA A 65 4.64 -6.82 -11.55
N PRO A 66 3.52 -6.07 -11.61
CA PRO A 66 2.61 -6.09 -12.77
C PRO A 66 3.26 -5.79 -14.13
N ALA A 67 4.29 -4.94 -14.16
CA ALA A 67 5.01 -4.64 -15.39
C ALA A 67 5.87 -5.83 -15.88
N ASP A 68 6.46 -6.59 -14.96
CA ASP A 68 7.28 -7.76 -15.28
C ASP A 68 6.41 -8.98 -15.60
N ALA A 69 5.31 -9.15 -14.85
CA ALA A 69 4.29 -10.15 -15.14
C ALA A 69 3.67 -9.93 -16.52
N ALA A 70 3.39 -8.69 -16.89
CA ALA A 70 2.86 -8.37 -18.22
C ALA A 70 3.88 -8.65 -19.33
N ARG A 71 5.16 -8.32 -19.10
CA ARG A 71 6.23 -8.63 -20.05
C ARG A 71 6.37 -10.14 -20.28
N ALA A 72 6.33 -10.93 -19.21
CA ALA A 72 6.36 -12.38 -19.28
C ALA A 72 5.12 -12.95 -20.00
N ALA A 73 3.92 -12.44 -19.69
CA ALA A 73 2.67 -12.86 -20.36
C ALA A 73 2.64 -12.51 -21.86
N LEU A 74 3.29 -11.41 -22.27
CA LEU A 74 3.44 -11.06 -23.68
C LEU A 74 4.50 -11.91 -24.39
N ALA A 75 5.53 -12.36 -23.66
CA ALA A 75 6.60 -13.20 -24.18
C ALA A 75 6.32 -14.71 -24.12
N ALA A 76 5.22 -15.14 -23.48
CA ALA A 76 4.82 -16.54 -23.37
C ALA A 76 4.68 -17.19 -24.76
N ASP A 77 5.25 -18.38 -24.91
CA ASP A 77 5.24 -19.14 -26.14
C ASP A 77 3.95 -19.98 -26.30
N GLU A 78 3.77 -20.59 -27.46
CA GLU A 78 2.55 -21.32 -27.81
C GLU A 78 2.31 -22.54 -26.88
N GLU A 79 3.38 -23.13 -26.34
CA GLU A 79 3.32 -24.27 -25.41
C GLU A 79 2.84 -23.82 -24.03
N GLU A 80 3.35 -22.69 -23.53
CA GLU A 80 2.88 -22.06 -22.30
C GLU A 80 1.43 -21.58 -22.42
N LEU A 81 1.06 -20.98 -23.57
CA LEU A 81 -0.33 -20.57 -23.82
C LEU A 81 -1.27 -21.77 -24.00
N ALA A 82 -0.81 -22.87 -24.58
CA ALA A 82 -1.58 -24.12 -24.66
C ALA A 82 -1.82 -24.73 -23.27
N ALA A 83 -0.81 -24.72 -22.38
CA ALA A 83 -0.96 -25.21 -21.00
C ALA A 83 -1.97 -24.40 -20.18
N ASN A 84 -2.17 -23.12 -20.52
CA ASN A 84 -3.12 -22.23 -19.87
C ASN A 84 -4.49 -22.16 -20.58
N ARG A 85 -4.60 -22.63 -21.84
CA ARG A 85 -5.87 -22.85 -22.56
C ARG A 85 -6.58 -24.07 -21.97
N GLY A 86 -7.28 -23.88 -20.86
CA GLY A 86 -8.07 -24.93 -20.20
C GLY A 86 -8.03 -24.92 -18.67
N ALA A 87 -7.23 -24.04 -18.05
CA ALA A 87 -7.09 -23.96 -16.60
C ALA A 87 -8.35 -23.45 -15.85
N ILE A 88 -9.44 -23.14 -16.57
CA ILE A 88 -10.70 -22.67 -16.00
C ILE A 88 -11.83 -23.54 -16.57
N SER A 89 -12.31 -24.50 -15.78
CA SER A 89 -13.43 -25.37 -16.14
C SER A 89 -14.77 -24.63 -16.01
N PHE A 90 -15.70 -24.96 -16.91
CA PHE A 90 -17.08 -24.47 -16.88
C PHE A 90 -17.88 -25.30 -15.89
N ASP A 91 -18.46 -24.69 -14.86
CA ASP A 91 -19.66 -25.23 -14.23
C ASP A 91 -20.84 -24.36 -14.67
N ASP A 92 -21.58 -24.88 -15.63
CA ASP A 92 -22.77 -24.29 -16.22
C ASP A 92 -23.96 -24.63 -15.32
N ARG A 93 -24.12 -23.89 -14.20
CA ARG A 93 -25.38 -23.81 -13.46
C ARG A 93 -25.53 -22.43 -12.83
N GLY A 94 -26.49 -21.66 -13.34
CA GLY A 94 -26.90 -20.38 -12.76
C GLY A 94 -27.29 -19.32 -13.78
N ALA A 95 -27.85 -19.70 -14.93
CA ALA A 95 -28.82 -18.83 -15.59
C ALA A 95 -30.11 -18.92 -14.77
N ASP A 96 -30.43 -17.85 -14.05
CA ASP A 96 -31.78 -17.35 -13.69
C ASP A 96 -31.71 -16.53 -12.38
N GLY A 97 -31.94 -15.22 -12.47
CA GLY A 97 -32.02 -14.33 -11.31
C GLY A 97 -31.68 -12.87 -11.62
N ALA A 98 -32.69 -12.10 -11.99
CA ALA A 98 -32.65 -10.71 -12.42
C ALA A 98 -32.30 -9.67 -11.33
N GLY A 99 -31.95 -8.45 -11.76
CA GLY A 99 -31.95 -7.24 -10.94
C GLY A 99 -31.18 -6.08 -11.57
N ASP A 100 -31.91 -5.22 -12.28
CA ASP A 100 -31.49 -3.95 -12.90
C ASP A 100 -30.54 -3.09 -12.07
N LEU A 101 -29.58 -2.43 -12.75
CA LEU A 101 -29.33 -0.98 -12.64
C LEU A 101 -28.64 -0.48 -13.93
N ASP A 102 -29.45 0.21 -14.74
CA ASP A 102 -29.21 1.35 -15.64
C ASP A 102 -27.98 1.32 -16.57
N ALA A 103 -28.15 1.16 -17.89
CA ALA A 103 -28.75 2.05 -18.90
C ALA A 103 -27.79 3.13 -19.41
N ASP A 104 -27.47 2.96 -20.70
CA ASP A 104 -26.92 3.88 -21.71
C ASP A 104 -26.57 5.32 -21.31
N GLU A 105 -25.32 5.71 -21.59
CA GLU A 105 -25.01 7.03 -22.13
C GLU A 105 -24.20 6.86 -23.43
N PRO A 106 -24.57 7.56 -24.53
CA PRO A 106 -23.93 7.40 -25.83
C PRO A 106 -22.64 8.21 -25.96
N GLU A 107 -21.80 7.75 -26.88
CA GLU A 107 -20.63 8.44 -27.43
C GLU A 107 -21.03 9.78 -28.08
N ALA A 108 -20.18 10.80 -27.90
CA ALA A 108 -20.14 11.98 -28.76
C ALA A 108 -18.68 12.26 -29.12
N ASP A 109 -18.35 12.03 -30.40
CA ASP A 109 -17.14 12.49 -31.06
C ASP A 109 -17.32 13.94 -31.58
N ASP A 110 -16.22 14.69 -31.52
CA ASP A 110 -15.77 15.85 -32.30
C ASP A 110 -16.78 16.89 -32.82
N GLU A 111 -16.68 18.13 -32.29
CA GLU A 111 -16.66 19.35 -33.11
C GLU A 111 -16.01 20.54 -32.37
N ALA A 112 -15.02 21.18 -32.98
CA ALA A 112 -14.64 22.59 -32.75
C ALA A 112 -15.07 23.37 -34.00
N PRO A 113 -15.52 24.65 -33.96
CA PRO A 113 -14.76 25.77 -33.36
C PRO A 113 -15.58 27.01 -32.86
N GLU A 114 -14.82 28.04 -32.44
CA GLU A 114 -15.10 29.50 -32.38
C GLU A 114 -15.43 30.20 -31.03
N PRO A 115 -14.96 31.47 -30.85
CA PRO A 115 -14.59 32.04 -29.55
C PRO A 115 -15.70 32.92 -28.93
N PRO A 116 -15.73 33.12 -27.60
CA PRO A 116 -16.63 34.09 -27.00
C PRO A 116 -16.03 35.51 -26.91
N PRO A 117 -16.89 36.55 -26.88
CA PRO A 117 -16.49 37.95 -27.02
C PRO A 117 -15.94 38.59 -25.74
N SER A 118 -15.24 39.69 -25.97
CA SER A 118 -14.59 40.59 -25.02
C SER A 118 -15.52 41.26 -23.99
N ARG A 119 -15.17 41.13 -22.70
CA ARG A 119 -15.03 42.15 -21.60
C ARG A 119 -16.21 43.13 -21.28
N PRO A 120 -16.46 43.50 -20.00
CA PRO A 120 -15.54 44.38 -19.26
C PRO A 120 -15.36 44.19 -17.73
N PHE A 121 -14.11 44.46 -17.33
CA PHE A 121 -13.58 45.04 -16.08
C PHE A 121 -14.44 45.14 -14.81
N LEU A 122 -13.92 44.57 -13.70
CA LEU A 122 -13.84 45.19 -12.36
C LEU A 122 -12.58 44.64 -11.65
N ARG A 123 -11.47 45.37 -11.64
CA ARG A 123 -10.97 46.33 -10.62
C ARG A 123 -10.05 45.66 -9.59
N ALA A 124 -8.75 45.77 -9.86
CA ALA A 124 -7.68 45.47 -8.91
C ALA A 124 -7.73 46.46 -7.72
N VAL A 125 -7.52 45.94 -6.51
CA VAL A 125 -7.16 46.74 -5.33
C VAL A 125 -5.63 46.64 -5.16
N PRO A 126 -4.89 47.77 -5.18
CA PRO A 126 -3.45 47.77 -4.94
C PRO A 126 -3.15 47.87 -3.44
N GLY A 127 -2.27 47.00 -2.94
CA GLY A 127 -1.82 47.00 -1.55
C GLY A 127 -0.59 46.13 -1.33
N GLY A 128 0.44 46.29 -2.16
CA GLY A 128 1.76 45.69 -1.93
C GLY A 128 2.68 46.71 -1.27
N GLU A 129 3.01 46.51 0.01
CA GLU A 129 4.12 47.22 0.64
C GLU A 129 5.47 46.66 0.14
N PRO A 130 6.48 47.51 -0.10
CA PRO A 130 7.75 47.06 -0.64
C PRO A 130 8.56 46.29 0.42
N ALA A 131 9.01 45.09 0.03
CA ALA A 131 9.94 44.27 0.77
C ALA A 131 11.23 45.05 1.08
N ARG A 132 11.51 45.25 2.38
CA ARG A 132 12.80 45.78 2.84
C ARG A 132 13.90 44.78 2.51
N ALA A 133 14.95 45.27 1.85
CA ALA A 133 16.16 44.53 1.54
C ALA A 133 16.78 43.93 2.83
N ALA A 134 16.91 42.61 2.86
CA ALA A 134 17.62 41.90 3.91
C ALA A 134 19.13 42.19 3.81
N GLY A 135 19.69 42.82 4.84
CA GLY A 135 21.13 42.98 4.98
C GLY A 135 21.87 41.64 5.17
N PRO A 136 23.19 41.61 4.95
CA PRO A 136 23.98 40.38 5.05
C PRO A 136 23.90 39.80 6.47
N ARG A 137 23.37 38.57 6.58
CA ARG A 137 23.36 37.82 7.84
C ARG A 137 24.79 37.46 8.24
N PRO A 138 25.18 37.63 9.51
CA PRO A 138 26.50 37.21 9.97
C PRO A 138 26.63 35.70 9.77
N VAL A 139 27.75 35.27 9.20
CA VAL A 139 28.11 33.87 9.04
C VAL A 139 28.35 33.30 10.44
N GLY A 140 27.32 32.65 10.99
CA GLY A 140 27.40 31.94 12.24
C GLY A 140 28.42 30.80 12.13
N VAL A 141 29.21 30.64 13.18
CA VAL A 141 30.09 29.50 13.41
C VAL A 141 29.30 28.22 13.13
N ARG A 142 29.83 27.33 12.28
CA ARG A 142 29.25 26.00 12.01
C ARG A 142 29.28 25.19 13.31
N GLU A 143 28.23 25.31 14.12
CA GLU A 143 27.89 24.33 15.13
C GLU A 143 27.74 22.98 14.44
N GLY A 144 28.28 21.92 15.06
CA GLY A 144 28.09 20.55 14.56
C GLY A 144 26.60 20.23 14.41
N PRO A 145 26.24 19.18 13.65
CA PRO A 145 24.84 18.87 13.42
C PRO A 145 24.12 18.66 14.77
N ARG A 146 23.25 19.59 15.14
CA ARG A 146 22.39 19.44 16.32
C ARG A 146 21.44 18.25 16.09
N PRO A 147 21.08 17.49 17.14
CA PRO A 147 20.09 16.43 16.99
C PRO A 147 18.78 17.00 16.47
N THR A 148 18.16 16.28 15.52
CA THR A 148 16.86 16.62 14.96
C THR A 148 15.82 16.66 16.08
N ARG A 149 15.03 17.73 16.15
CA ARG A 149 13.90 17.84 17.08
C ARG A 149 12.59 17.62 16.34
N VAL A 150 11.58 17.14 17.08
CA VAL A 150 10.21 17.02 16.57
C VAL A 150 9.70 18.35 15.98
N SER A 151 10.05 19.49 16.60
CA SER A 151 9.67 20.81 16.08
C SER A 151 10.24 21.08 14.68
N ASP A 152 11.47 20.64 14.40
CA ASP A 152 12.09 20.85 13.09
C ASP A 152 11.34 20.09 11.98
N VAL A 153 10.86 18.88 12.31
CA VAL A 153 10.07 18.03 11.39
C VAL A 153 8.69 18.65 11.17
N VAL A 154 8.02 19.10 12.22
CA VAL A 154 6.71 19.75 12.15
C VAL A 154 6.79 21.04 11.34
N ASP A 155 7.81 21.87 11.58
CA ASP A 155 8.02 23.12 10.83
C ASP A 155 8.27 22.85 9.34
N ALA A 156 9.08 21.83 9.02
CA ALA A 156 9.33 21.42 7.63
C ALA A 156 8.06 20.89 6.94
N ALA A 157 7.25 20.11 7.64
CA ALA A 157 5.98 19.58 7.11
C ALA A 157 4.96 20.70 6.86
N ILE A 158 4.82 21.66 7.78
CA ILE A 158 3.95 22.84 7.63
C ILE A 158 4.43 23.73 6.49
N ALA A 159 5.74 23.83 6.28
CA ALA A 159 6.33 24.54 5.14
C ALA A 159 6.24 23.79 3.81
N TYR A 160 5.68 22.57 3.79
CA TYR A 160 5.64 21.66 2.65
C TYR A 160 7.02 21.39 2.02
N ASP A 161 8.10 21.48 2.81
CA ASP A 161 9.46 21.20 2.33
C ASP A 161 9.76 19.71 2.43
N GLN A 162 9.35 18.97 1.40
CA GLN A 162 9.61 17.53 1.28
C GLN A 162 11.09 17.20 1.46
N ARG A 163 12.00 18.00 0.89
CA ARG A 163 13.44 17.72 0.96
C ARG A 163 13.98 17.91 2.37
N ALA A 164 13.45 18.87 3.13
CA ALA A 164 13.79 19.01 4.54
C ALA A 164 13.28 17.81 5.35
N CYS A 165 12.03 17.39 5.15
CA CYS A 165 11.49 16.18 5.79
C CYS A 165 12.35 14.95 5.48
N ASP A 166 12.69 14.70 4.22
CA ASP A 166 13.52 13.56 3.81
C ASP A 166 14.91 13.57 4.49
N ARG A 167 15.51 14.76 4.65
CA ARG A 167 16.80 14.90 5.37
C ARG A 167 16.66 14.68 6.87
N LEU A 168 15.63 15.25 7.49
CA LEU A 168 15.42 15.21 8.94
C LEU A 168 15.01 13.82 9.43
N LEU A 169 14.27 13.07 8.60
CA LEU A 169 13.75 11.74 8.93
C LEU A 169 14.66 10.60 8.50
N ARG A 170 15.80 10.87 7.85
CA ARG A 170 16.74 9.83 7.44
C ARG A 170 17.22 9.01 8.64
N ILE A 171 17.00 7.70 8.59
CA ILE A 171 17.52 6.76 9.60
C ILE A 171 18.96 6.39 9.20
N PRO A 172 19.96 6.61 10.08
CA PRO A 172 21.34 6.21 9.78
C PRO A 172 21.49 4.69 9.73
N THR A 173 22.53 4.22 9.04
CA THR A 173 22.90 2.79 9.03
C THR A 173 23.22 2.33 10.46
N GLY A 174 22.54 1.28 10.91
CA GLY A 174 22.64 0.79 12.30
C GLY A 174 21.83 1.60 13.32
N GLY A 175 21.01 2.56 12.87
CA GLY A 175 20.03 3.23 13.71
C GLY A 175 18.91 2.29 14.15
N ASP A 176 18.09 2.75 15.10
CA ASP A 176 16.94 2.01 15.60
C ASP A 176 15.64 2.62 15.06
N PRO A 177 14.91 1.94 14.13
CA PRO A 177 13.63 2.41 13.65
C PRO A 177 12.58 2.55 14.75
N ALA A 178 12.68 1.80 15.85
CA ALA A 178 11.70 1.85 16.93
C ALA A 178 11.85 3.12 17.76
N ALA A 179 13.08 3.46 18.17
CA ALA A 179 13.39 4.74 18.79
C ALA A 179 13.10 5.90 17.84
N TRP A 180 13.49 5.81 16.57
CA TRP A 180 13.19 6.83 15.56
C TRP A 180 11.69 7.09 15.40
N TRP A 181 10.86 6.04 15.38
CA TRP A 181 9.41 6.17 15.31
C TRP A 181 8.87 6.87 16.57
N SER A 182 9.20 6.34 17.74
CA SER A 182 8.61 6.74 19.03
C SER A 182 9.09 8.12 19.49
N ASP A 183 10.33 8.50 19.17
CA ASP A 183 10.94 9.74 19.66
C ASP A 183 10.77 10.91 18.67
N LEU A 184 10.53 10.62 17.38
CA LEU A 184 10.52 11.64 16.32
C LEU A 184 9.25 11.67 15.49
N VAL A 185 8.87 10.55 14.87
CA VAL A 185 7.79 10.53 13.86
C VAL A 185 6.41 10.56 14.51
N GLU A 186 6.16 9.68 15.47
CA GLU A 186 4.87 9.59 16.16
C GLU A 186 4.53 10.91 16.88
N PRO A 187 5.43 11.51 17.68
CA PRO A 187 5.17 12.83 18.27
C PRO A 187 4.99 13.96 17.25
N ALA A 188 5.61 13.87 16.06
CA ALA A 188 5.41 14.86 15.01
C ALA A 188 4.02 14.74 14.37
N LEU A 189 3.55 13.52 14.13
CA LEU A 189 2.20 13.24 13.64
C LEU A 189 1.14 13.71 14.65
N GLU A 190 1.32 13.41 15.93
CA GLU A 190 0.42 13.85 17.01
C GLU A 190 0.33 15.38 17.05
N ARG A 191 1.47 16.08 17.01
CA ARG A 191 1.49 17.55 16.97
C ARG A 191 0.84 18.16 15.75
N LEU A 192 0.91 17.51 14.59
CA LEU A 192 0.19 17.97 13.41
C LEU A 192 -1.32 17.74 13.58
N ALA A 193 -1.74 16.59 14.11
CA ALA A 193 -3.13 16.24 14.33
C ALA A 193 -3.83 17.12 15.38
N GLU A 194 -3.10 17.64 16.37
CA GLU A 194 -3.64 18.57 17.38
C GLU A 194 -3.93 19.98 16.83
N ARG A 195 -3.44 20.33 15.64
CA ARG A 195 -3.58 21.68 15.08
C ARG A 195 -4.96 21.88 14.48
N THR A 196 -5.68 22.88 14.99
CA THR A 196 -6.89 23.40 14.35
C THR A 196 -6.54 24.61 13.50
N VAL A 197 -6.54 24.47 12.17
CA VAL A 197 -6.18 25.53 11.22
C VAL A 197 -7.21 25.58 10.09
N LEU A 198 -7.54 26.79 9.62
CA LEU A 198 -8.30 26.97 8.38
C LEU A 198 -7.36 26.74 7.19
N ALA A 199 -7.27 25.50 6.74
CA ALA A 199 -6.43 25.09 5.63
C ALA A 199 -7.06 25.43 4.26
N GLY A 200 -6.22 25.83 3.31
CA GLY A 200 -6.60 25.96 1.91
C GLY A 200 -6.71 24.61 1.19
N PRO A 201 -7.31 24.56 -0.01
CA PRO A 201 -7.34 23.34 -0.82
C PRO A 201 -5.92 22.78 -1.08
N GLY A 202 -5.69 21.52 -0.73
CA GLY A 202 -4.40 20.84 -0.89
C GLY A 202 -3.42 21.03 0.27
N GLU A 203 -3.78 21.78 1.31
CA GLU A 203 -2.92 22.03 2.47
C GLU A 203 -3.05 20.91 3.52
N VAL A 204 -2.35 19.78 3.28
CA VAL A 204 -2.33 18.62 4.20
C VAL A 204 -0.88 18.26 4.56
N PRO A 205 -0.28 18.89 5.60
CA PRO A 205 1.13 18.70 5.94
C PRO A 205 1.46 17.24 6.35
N GLU A 206 0.48 16.49 6.84
CA GLU A 206 0.60 15.09 7.22
C GLU A 206 1.05 14.22 6.04
N VAL A 207 0.64 14.56 4.80
CA VAL A 207 1.02 13.82 3.59
C VAL A 207 2.51 13.95 3.31
N VAL A 208 3.10 15.13 3.53
CA VAL A 208 4.55 15.38 3.34
C VAL A 208 5.36 14.57 4.35
N LEU A 209 4.93 14.60 5.61
CA LEU A 209 5.54 13.82 6.70
C LEU A 209 5.41 12.32 6.44
N ALA A 210 4.22 11.86 6.07
CA ALA A 210 3.94 10.46 5.79
C ALA A 210 4.78 9.91 4.63
N ASN A 211 4.88 10.66 3.53
CA ASN A 211 5.72 10.28 2.40
C ASN A 211 7.21 10.19 2.80
N ALA A 212 7.73 11.19 3.51
CA ALA A 212 9.11 11.19 3.98
C ALA A 212 9.40 10.02 4.95
N THR A 213 8.44 9.69 5.81
CA THR A 213 8.49 8.53 6.73
C THR A 213 8.63 7.22 5.96
N LEU A 214 7.78 7.00 4.95
CA LEU A 214 7.83 5.78 4.13
C LEU A 214 9.11 5.68 3.29
N VAL A 215 9.62 6.81 2.79
CA VAL A 215 10.92 6.87 2.09
C VAL A 215 12.05 6.48 3.03
N ALA A 216 12.12 7.09 4.22
CA ALA A 216 13.15 6.80 5.21
C ALA A 216 13.17 5.32 5.62
N LEU A 217 11.99 4.73 5.87
CA LEU A 217 11.87 3.31 6.18
C LEU A 217 12.32 2.43 5.01
N ARG A 218 11.90 2.74 3.77
CA ARG A 218 12.28 1.97 2.59
C ARG A 218 13.80 1.98 2.36
N GLU A 219 14.40 3.17 2.42
CA GLU A 219 15.85 3.34 2.27
C GLU A 219 16.62 2.59 3.36
N TYR A 220 16.19 2.72 4.61
CA TYR A 220 16.79 2.00 5.74
C TYR A 220 16.71 0.49 5.57
N THR A 221 15.52 -0.04 5.25
CA THR A 221 15.32 -1.49 5.12
C THR A 221 16.14 -2.05 3.94
N GLN A 222 16.16 -1.32 2.82
CA GLN A 222 16.99 -1.66 1.65
C GLN A 222 18.48 -1.70 2.00
N ALA A 223 19.00 -0.65 2.64
CA ALA A 223 20.40 -0.61 3.04
C ALA A 223 20.77 -1.73 4.02
N SER A 224 19.89 -2.04 4.98
CA SER A 224 20.09 -3.14 5.93
C SER A 224 20.14 -4.50 5.24
N GLU A 225 19.24 -4.74 4.28
CA GLU A 225 19.22 -6.00 3.53
C GLU A 225 20.41 -6.14 2.59
N ASP A 226 20.85 -5.06 1.95
CA ASP A 226 22.05 -5.04 1.12
C ASP A 226 23.30 -5.31 1.98
N ALA A 227 23.36 -4.78 3.21
CA ALA A 227 24.44 -5.06 4.15
C ALA A 227 24.47 -6.53 4.59
N ILE A 228 23.30 -7.15 4.85
CA ILE A 228 23.22 -8.58 5.19
C ILE A 228 23.74 -9.44 4.04
N VAL A 229 23.32 -9.14 2.80
CA VAL A 229 23.76 -9.89 1.61
C VAL A 229 25.26 -9.69 1.36
N ALA A 230 25.77 -8.46 1.50
CA ALA A 230 27.19 -8.16 1.38
C ALA A 230 28.04 -8.87 2.44
N ALA A 231 27.50 -9.12 3.63
CA ALA A 231 28.13 -9.91 4.69
C ALA A 231 28.05 -11.44 4.47
N GLY A 232 27.54 -11.89 3.32
CA GLY A 232 27.36 -13.31 2.99
C GLY A 232 26.09 -13.94 3.58
N GLY A 233 25.17 -13.13 4.09
CA GLY A 233 23.89 -13.58 4.60
C GLY A 233 22.92 -14.00 3.49
N PRO A 234 21.87 -14.78 3.83
CA PRO A 234 20.91 -15.25 2.84
C PRO A 234 20.04 -14.11 2.28
N PRO A 235 19.62 -14.19 0.99
CA PRO A 235 18.79 -13.17 0.36
C PRO A 235 17.41 -13.07 1.01
N ARG A 236 16.68 -12.00 0.68
CA ARG A 236 15.40 -11.63 1.30
C ARG A 236 14.36 -12.74 1.40
N ASN A 237 14.26 -13.51 0.33
CA ASN A 237 13.24 -14.55 0.15
C ASN A 237 13.79 -15.96 0.43
N HIS A 238 14.91 -16.07 1.14
CA HIS A 238 15.50 -17.37 1.44
C HIS A 238 14.64 -18.13 2.48
N PRO A 239 14.34 -19.43 2.28
CA PRO A 239 13.49 -20.22 3.17
C PRO A 239 13.93 -20.25 4.64
N SER A 240 15.25 -20.13 4.91
CA SER A 240 15.75 -20.09 6.29
C SER A 240 15.28 -18.87 7.09
N ARG A 241 14.92 -17.76 6.41
CA ARG A 241 14.39 -16.56 7.08
C ARG A 241 12.87 -16.60 7.25
N MET A 242 12.19 -17.45 6.48
CA MET A 242 10.73 -17.62 6.52
C MET A 242 10.24 -18.35 7.77
N ARG A 243 11.13 -19.08 8.49
CA ARG A 243 10.79 -19.78 9.74
C ARG A 243 10.33 -18.86 10.88
N ARG A 244 10.62 -17.57 10.77
CA ARG A 244 10.41 -16.53 11.80
C ARG A 244 9.63 -15.36 11.23
N ILE A 245 8.60 -15.68 10.44
CA ILE A 245 7.79 -14.66 9.77
C ILE A 245 6.69 -14.15 10.69
N VAL A 246 6.62 -12.83 10.82
CA VAL A 246 5.54 -12.08 11.47
C VAL A 246 4.69 -11.46 10.39
N LEU A 247 3.39 -11.71 10.42
CA LEU A 247 2.44 -11.00 9.56
C LEU A 247 1.88 -9.80 10.29
N VAL A 248 2.02 -8.61 9.70
CA VAL A 248 1.50 -7.35 10.23
C VAL A 248 0.30 -6.95 9.39
N PHE A 249 -0.89 -6.91 9.98
CA PHE A 249 -2.10 -6.44 9.32
C PHE A 249 -2.30 -4.96 9.63
N ALA A 250 -2.55 -4.18 8.58
CA ALA A 250 -3.10 -2.83 8.73
C ALA A 250 -4.55 -2.93 9.17
N ALA A 251 -5.01 -2.01 10.03
CA ALA A 251 -6.43 -1.94 10.35
C ALA A 251 -7.24 -1.59 9.08
N PRO A 252 -8.46 -2.15 8.93
CA PRO A 252 -9.38 -1.74 7.88
C PRO A 252 -9.57 -0.22 7.90
N ASP A 253 -9.66 0.40 6.73
CA ASP A 253 -9.86 1.86 6.57
C ASP A 253 -8.74 2.75 7.14
N GLU A 254 -7.60 2.19 7.55
CA GLU A 254 -6.42 2.99 7.88
C GLU A 254 -5.78 3.49 6.59
N PRO A 255 -5.86 4.80 6.27
CA PRO A 255 -5.48 5.30 4.95
C PRO A 255 -4.00 5.10 4.67
N LEU A 256 -3.17 5.16 5.71
CA LEU A 256 -1.74 4.94 5.60
C LEU A 256 -1.20 4.31 6.89
N PRO A 257 -0.92 2.99 6.91
CA PRO A 257 -0.54 2.27 8.12
C PRO A 257 0.94 2.49 8.46
N LEU A 258 1.32 3.73 8.76
CA LEU A 258 2.71 4.13 9.02
C LEU A 258 3.33 3.36 10.20
N ALA A 259 2.55 3.17 11.27
CA ALA A 259 2.99 2.39 12.42
C ALA A 259 3.28 0.93 12.06
N ALA A 260 2.51 0.32 11.15
CA ALA A 260 2.77 -1.04 10.66
C ALA A 260 4.08 -1.12 9.88
N HIS A 261 4.38 -0.11 9.07
CA HIS A 261 5.66 0.00 8.36
C HIS A 261 6.84 0.19 9.31
N ALA A 262 6.71 1.05 10.32
CA ALA A 262 7.73 1.25 11.34
C ALA A 262 7.97 -0.04 12.15
N LEU A 263 6.90 -0.75 12.53
CA LEU A 263 6.99 -2.02 13.25
C LEU A 263 7.70 -3.08 12.42
N ALA A 264 7.35 -3.21 11.13
CA ALA A 264 7.99 -4.17 10.24
C ALA A 264 9.48 -3.89 10.04
N ALA A 265 9.87 -2.61 9.89
CA ALA A 265 11.27 -2.23 9.80
C ALA A 265 12.03 -2.47 11.11
N SER A 266 11.37 -2.25 12.26
CA SER A 266 11.93 -2.52 13.59
C SER A 266 12.14 -4.02 13.83
N LEU A 267 11.20 -4.87 13.43
CA LEU A 267 11.39 -6.32 13.49
C LEU A 267 12.55 -6.77 12.59
N ALA A 268 12.64 -6.20 11.39
CA ALA A 268 13.70 -6.50 10.43
C ALA A 268 15.09 -6.11 10.96
N SER A 269 15.23 -4.97 11.67
CA SER A 269 16.51 -4.56 12.29
C SER A 269 16.97 -5.52 13.38
N HIS A 270 16.05 -6.28 13.98
CA HIS A 270 16.32 -7.32 14.97
C HIS A 270 16.40 -8.73 14.38
N GLY A 271 16.40 -8.87 13.05
CA GLY A 271 16.54 -10.15 12.35
C GLY A 271 15.26 -11.00 12.28
N ALA A 272 14.11 -10.44 12.67
CA ALA A 272 12.80 -11.05 12.48
C ALA A 272 12.22 -10.67 11.11
N MET A 273 11.67 -11.65 10.38
CA MET A 273 11.10 -11.38 9.06
C MET A 273 9.68 -10.83 9.23
N ALA A 274 9.44 -9.55 8.99
CA ALA A 274 8.09 -9.00 8.99
C ALA A 274 7.53 -8.87 7.56
N ARG A 275 6.23 -9.09 7.38
CA ARG A 275 5.53 -8.84 6.12
C ARG A 275 4.19 -8.15 6.40
N ILE A 276 3.97 -7.04 5.72
CA ILE A 276 2.74 -6.25 5.90
C ILE A 276 1.71 -6.78 4.91
N VAL A 277 0.55 -7.13 5.42
CA VAL A 277 -0.60 -7.52 4.60
C VAL A 277 -1.36 -6.24 4.27
N THR A 278 -1.25 -5.81 3.02
CA THR A 278 -1.92 -4.62 2.47
C THR A 278 -3.06 -5.02 1.54
N GLY A 279 -4.09 -4.19 1.45
CA GLY A 279 -5.22 -4.36 0.53
C GLY A 279 -6.55 -4.20 1.24
N PRO A 280 -7.68 -4.35 0.51
CA PRO A 280 -8.99 -4.32 1.13
C PRO A 280 -9.07 -5.42 2.19
N ALA A 281 -9.41 -5.01 3.41
CA ALA A 281 -9.65 -5.89 4.54
C ALA A 281 -10.69 -6.95 4.16
N ASN A 282 -10.27 -8.20 4.08
CA ASN A 282 -11.15 -9.32 3.81
C ASN A 282 -10.76 -10.48 4.72
N VAL A 283 -11.72 -10.89 5.55
CA VAL A 283 -11.57 -12.01 6.49
C VAL A 283 -11.10 -13.28 5.78
N HIS A 284 -11.75 -13.65 4.67
CA HIS A 284 -11.42 -14.86 3.93
C HIS A 284 -9.96 -14.85 3.43
N ARG A 285 -9.54 -13.74 2.82
CA ARG A 285 -8.15 -13.58 2.32
C ARG A 285 -7.13 -13.59 3.46
N THR A 286 -7.49 -13.01 4.60
CA THR A 286 -6.65 -13.05 5.81
C THR A 286 -6.42 -14.49 6.25
N LEU A 287 -7.50 -15.28 6.34
CA LEU A 287 -7.43 -16.69 6.72
C LEU A 287 -6.56 -17.50 5.76
N GLU A 288 -6.73 -17.30 4.44
CA GLU A 288 -5.90 -17.94 3.43
C GLU A 288 -4.42 -17.61 3.64
N ILE A 289 -4.08 -16.33 3.80
CA ILE A 289 -2.69 -15.88 3.97
C ILE A 289 -2.09 -16.47 5.26
N VAL A 290 -2.79 -16.42 6.39
CA VAL A 290 -2.31 -16.99 7.66
C VAL A 290 -2.08 -18.50 7.51
N THR A 291 -3.01 -19.21 6.87
CA THR A 291 -2.92 -20.66 6.68
C THR A 291 -1.76 -21.06 5.76
N MET A 292 -1.54 -20.31 4.67
CA MET A 292 -0.47 -20.59 3.71
C MET A 292 0.92 -20.22 4.25
N VAL A 293 1.04 -19.06 4.90
CA VAL A 293 2.32 -18.55 5.39
C VAL A 293 2.76 -19.23 6.68
N ARG A 294 1.82 -19.64 7.54
CA ARG A 294 2.05 -20.21 8.87
C ARG A 294 3.02 -19.35 9.71
N PRO A 295 2.65 -18.09 10.00
CA PRO A 295 3.53 -17.19 10.72
C PRO A 295 3.78 -17.64 12.16
N SER A 296 4.87 -17.16 12.75
CA SER A 296 5.17 -17.36 14.18
C SER A 296 4.31 -16.47 15.07
N ALA A 297 3.88 -15.31 14.56
CA ALA A 297 2.98 -14.39 15.23
C ALA A 297 2.25 -13.51 14.21
N VAL A 298 1.08 -13.01 14.62
CA VAL A 298 0.32 -12.00 13.89
C VAL A 298 0.31 -10.72 14.72
N ALA A 299 0.51 -9.57 14.06
CA ALA A 299 0.44 -8.27 14.67
C ALA A 299 -0.57 -7.38 13.95
N MET A 300 -1.25 -6.52 14.69
CA MET A 300 -1.96 -5.36 14.17
C MET A 300 -1.55 -4.16 14.99
N VAL A 301 -1.21 -3.06 14.33
CA VAL A 301 -0.92 -1.78 14.99
C VAL A 301 -1.67 -0.71 14.23
N THR A 302 -2.39 0.14 14.96
CA THR A 302 -3.26 1.14 14.37
C THR A 302 -3.35 2.37 15.26
N THR A 303 -3.53 3.53 14.64
CA THR A 303 -3.84 4.78 15.35
C THR A 303 -5.33 5.06 15.42
N GLN A 304 -6.18 4.18 14.89
CA GLN A 304 -7.63 4.35 14.94
C GLN A 304 -8.15 4.19 16.37
N ALA A 305 -9.07 5.09 16.76
CA ALA A 305 -9.70 5.01 18.08
C ALA A 305 -10.61 3.79 18.24
N ARG A 306 -11.22 3.33 17.13
CA ARG A 306 -12.14 2.19 17.03
C ARG A 306 -11.88 1.39 15.74
N PRO A 307 -10.79 0.61 15.69
CA PRO A 307 -10.50 -0.22 14.54
C PRO A 307 -11.49 -1.38 14.43
N ASP A 308 -11.80 -1.82 13.21
CA ASP A 308 -12.53 -3.07 13.00
C ASP A 308 -11.60 -4.27 13.30
N LEU A 309 -11.96 -5.01 14.36
CA LEU A 309 -11.23 -6.18 14.84
C LEU A 309 -11.74 -7.50 14.25
N GLY A 310 -12.64 -7.48 13.26
CA GLY A 310 -13.18 -8.69 12.62
C GLY A 310 -12.11 -9.60 12.03
N ILE A 311 -11.01 -9.02 11.51
CA ILE A 311 -9.84 -9.77 11.05
C ILE A 311 -9.18 -10.54 12.19
N VAL A 312 -9.03 -9.91 13.36
CA VAL A 312 -8.40 -10.52 14.54
C VAL A 312 -9.25 -11.67 15.05
N HIS A 313 -10.57 -11.48 15.14
CA HIS A 313 -11.51 -12.53 15.54
C HIS A 313 -11.42 -13.74 14.61
N ALA A 314 -11.62 -13.53 13.31
CA ALA A 314 -11.64 -14.64 12.37
C ALA A 314 -10.31 -15.40 12.34
N ALA A 315 -9.18 -14.67 12.30
CA ALA A 315 -7.86 -15.29 12.29
C ALA A 315 -7.57 -16.09 13.56
N HIS A 316 -7.99 -15.57 14.73
CA HIS A 316 -7.89 -16.27 16.00
C HIS A 316 -8.76 -17.53 16.04
N ASP A 317 -10.04 -17.43 15.66
CA ASP A 317 -10.96 -18.57 15.66
C ASP A 317 -10.46 -19.72 14.78
N ALA A 318 -9.85 -19.39 13.64
CA ALA A 318 -9.25 -20.39 12.75
C ALA A 318 -7.90 -20.92 13.26
N ASN A 319 -7.17 -20.17 14.08
CA ASN A 319 -5.84 -20.52 14.58
C ASN A 319 -5.67 -20.19 16.07
N PRO A 320 -6.34 -20.89 17.01
CA PRO A 320 -6.38 -20.49 18.42
C PRO A 320 -5.02 -20.52 19.13
N SER A 321 -4.07 -21.32 18.63
CA SER A 321 -2.72 -21.46 19.17
C SER A 321 -1.72 -20.41 18.65
N LEU A 322 -2.08 -19.65 17.62
CA LEU A 322 -1.21 -18.63 17.03
C LEU A 322 -1.25 -17.36 17.90
N PRO A 323 -0.10 -16.79 18.32
CA PRO A 323 -0.09 -15.53 19.06
C PRO A 323 -0.51 -14.34 18.19
N PHE A 324 -1.45 -13.54 18.69
CA PHE A 324 -1.91 -12.29 18.11
C PHE A 324 -1.55 -11.14 19.04
N PHE A 325 -0.90 -10.11 18.49
CA PHE A 325 -0.57 -8.89 19.22
C PHE A 325 -1.27 -7.69 18.60
N VAL A 326 -2.10 -7.00 19.37
CA VAL A 326 -2.90 -5.86 18.89
C VAL A 326 -2.49 -4.59 19.64
N GLY A 327 -1.81 -3.70 18.93
CA GLY A 327 -1.47 -2.36 19.37
C GLY A 327 -2.69 -1.44 19.23
N LEU A 328 -3.32 -1.11 20.36
CA LEU A 328 -4.51 -0.25 20.41
C LEU A 328 -4.22 1.04 21.19
N PRO A 329 -4.61 2.22 20.66
CA PRO A 329 -4.38 3.49 21.32
C PRO A 329 -5.36 3.73 22.48
N SER A 330 -6.53 3.08 22.48
CA SER A 330 -7.60 3.30 23.47
C SER A 330 -7.95 2.04 24.26
N ASP A 331 -8.42 2.22 25.50
CA ASP A 331 -8.95 1.13 26.35
C ASP A 331 -10.33 0.63 25.86
N GLN A 332 -11.13 1.49 25.24
CA GLN A 332 -12.48 1.12 24.78
C GLN A 332 -12.44 0.07 23.67
N ALA A 333 -11.55 0.22 22.68
CA ALA A 333 -11.41 -0.75 21.60
C ALA A 333 -10.89 -2.12 22.08
N ALA A 334 -10.30 -2.18 23.27
CA ALA A 334 -9.79 -3.42 23.82
C ALA A 334 -10.87 -4.36 24.34
N GLU A 335 -12.04 -3.83 24.72
CA GLU A 335 -13.17 -4.64 25.17
C GLU A 335 -13.72 -5.53 24.05
N GLU A 336 -13.49 -5.13 22.80
CA GLU A 336 -13.87 -5.87 21.59
C GLU A 336 -12.83 -6.94 21.20
N LEU A 337 -11.70 -7.09 21.90
CA LEU A 337 -10.73 -8.14 21.56
C LEU A 337 -11.23 -9.53 21.98
N PRO A 338 -10.92 -10.58 21.18
CA PRO A 338 -11.18 -11.96 21.60
C PRO A 338 -10.52 -12.27 22.95
N LEU A 339 -11.30 -12.81 23.89
CA LEU A 339 -10.81 -13.21 25.20
C LEU A 339 -10.07 -14.56 25.11
N ALA A 340 -8.77 -14.50 24.81
CA ALA A 340 -7.93 -15.69 24.72
C ALA A 340 -6.51 -15.42 25.22
N ALA A 341 -5.86 -16.47 25.75
CA ALA A 341 -4.49 -16.37 26.26
C ALA A 341 -3.44 -16.06 25.16
N THR A 342 -3.80 -16.30 23.90
CA THR A 342 -2.96 -16.04 22.71
C THR A 342 -3.23 -14.69 22.08
N VAL A 343 -4.19 -13.90 22.59
CA VAL A 343 -4.52 -12.56 22.08
C VAL A 343 -4.04 -11.53 23.10
N HIS A 344 -3.00 -10.80 22.73
CA HIS A 344 -2.32 -9.86 23.59
C HIS A 344 -2.60 -8.45 23.12
N ARG A 345 -3.22 -7.67 24.00
CA ARG A 345 -3.30 -6.23 23.81
C ARG A 345 -1.99 -5.59 24.22
N VAL A 346 -1.50 -4.66 23.40
CA VAL A 346 -0.35 -3.83 23.75
C VAL A 346 -0.67 -2.35 23.58
N ARG A 347 -0.17 -1.52 24.50
CA ARG A 347 -0.54 -0.09 24.60
C ARG A 347 0.49 0.86 24.00
N SER A 348 1.70 0.39 23.74
CA SER A 348 2.78 1.19 23.19
C SER A 348 3.48 0.47 22.05
N PHE A 349 4.02 1.25 21.12
CA PHE A 349 4.79 0.72 19.99
C PHE A 349 5.99 -0.12 20.46
N THR A 350 6.78 0.40 21.40
CA THR A 350 7.95 -0.32 21.95
C THR A 350 7.54 -1.59 22.70
N GLY A 351 6.43 -1.55 23.45
CA GLY A 351 5.89 -2.74 24.10
C GLY A 351 5.51 -3.80 23.07
N LEU A 352 4.85 -3.40 21.99
CA LEU A 352 4.41 -4.32 20.94
C LEU A 352 5.61 -4.99 20.27
N LEU A 353 6.66 -4.21 19.99
CA LEU A 353 7.90 -4.73 19.43
C LEU A 353 8.57 -5.74 20.39
N HIS A 354 8.67 -5.43 21.69
CA HIS A 354 9.28 -6.31 22.67
C HIS A 354 8.56 -7.66 22.78
N GLU A 355 7.24 -7.64 22.85
CA GLU A 355 6.42 -8.85 22.91
C GLU A 355 6.58 -9.71 21.64
N LEU A 356 6.54 -9.09 20.46
CA LEU A 356 6.77 -9.80 19.19
C LEU A 356 8.18 -10.40 19.11
N LEU A 357 9.20 -9.66 19.54
CA LEU A 357 10.57 -10.18 19.56
C LEU A 357 10.75 -11.32 20.56
N ALA A 358 9.99 -11.34 21.67
CA ALA A 358 10.03 -12.44 22.62
C ALA A 358 9.50 -13.76 22.02
N VAL A 359 8.49 -13.69 21.14
CA VAL A 359 7.93 -14.86 20.46
C VAL A 359 8.80 -15.34 19.30
N VAL A 360 9.49 -14.44 18.62
CA VAL A 360 10.20 -14.73 17.37
C VAL A 360 11.68 -15.12 17.58
N ARG A 361 12.24 -14.90 18.77
CA ARG A 361 13.64 -15.25 19.10
C ARG A 361 13.90 -16.76 19.10
#